data_AF-R4YYM5-F1
#
_entry.id   AF-R4YYM5-F1
#
_cell.length_a   1.000
_cell.length_b   1.000
_cell.length_c   1.000
_cell.angle_alpha   90.00
_cell.angle_beta   90.00
_cell.angle_gamma   90.00
#
_symmetry.space_group_name_H-M   'P 1'
#
loop_
_entity.id
_entity.type
_entity.pdbx_description
1 polymer ?
#
loop_
_entity_poly.entity_id
_entity_poly.type
_entity_poly.pdbx_seq_one_letter_code
_entity_poly.pdbx_strand_id
1 'polypeptide(L)'
;MAVTRTGIPIRVWSWAGNTNDQALIREVKDDLADWRLGHVIWVADRGFSSAENRRYLQRAGGNYIIGEKIGGNTEAALVLARPGRYHEIRHNMRVKEVVSDDGAARDRFVICHNPEQAERNELIRTQLVDRLQEAIDGTDQATHDERTKLATGLPGAVRRYLHTTKTGLLRVGKTAIRNEAKLDGKYLLRTADPSLSIEDIALGYKQLLEAELWWR
;
A
#
# COMPACT_ATOMS: atom_id res chain seq x y z
N MET A 1 -8.92 -9.68 13.66
CA MET A 1 -10.39 -9.73 13.89
C MET A 1 -11.03 -10.50 12.75
N ALA A 2 -12.06 -11.30 13.01
CA ALA A 2 -12.92 -11.92 12.02
C ALA A 2 -14.22 -11.12 11.92
N VAL A 3 -14.65 -10.81 10.70
CA VAL A 3 -15.88 -10.07 10.39
C VAL A 3 -16.67 -10.83 9.33
N THR A 4 -17.99 -10.65 9.32
CA THR A 4 -18.84 -11.07 8.21
C THR A 4 -18.57 -10.20 6.97
N ARG A 5 -19.04 -10.62 5.78
CA ARG A 5 -18.91 -9.82 4.54
C ARG A 5 -19.49 -8.41 4.65
N THR A 6 -20.52 -8.23 5.48
CA THR A 6 -21.17 -6.94 5.73
C THR A 6 -20.51 -6.13 6.85
N GLY A 7 -19.37 -6.58 7.39
CA GLY A 7 -18.59 -5.87 8.40
C GLY A 7 -19.01 -6.11 9.85
N ILE A 8 -19.94 -7.04 10.13
CA ILE A 8 -20.32 -7.38 11.52
C ILE A 8 -19.17 -8.16 12.17
N PRO A 9 -18.59 -7.70 13.31
CA PRO A 9 -17.51 -8.41 13.99
C PRO A 9 -18.01 -9.71 14.61
N ILE A 10 -17.22 -10.77 14.44
CA ILE A 10 -17.51 -12.10 14.98
C ILE A 10 -16.52 -12.48 16.08
N ARG A 11 -15.22 -12.17 15.90
CA ARG A 11 -14.17 -12.47 16.89
C ARG A 11 -12.99 -11.52 16.81
N VAL A 12 -12.42 -11.18 17.95
CA VAL A 12 -11.15 -10.45 18.06
C VAL A 12 -10.15 -11.34 18.77
N TRP A 13 -8.91 -11.32 18.29
CA TRP A 13 -7.76 -11.90 18.96
C TRP A 13 -6.80 -10.77 19.32
N SER A 14 -6.09 -10.93 20.44
CA SER A 14 -5.15 -9.94 20.95
C SER A 14 -3.90 -10.65 21.42
N TRP A 15 -2.74 -10.09 21.11
CA TRP A 15 -1.44 -10.66 21.44
C TRP A 15 -0.51 -9.58 22.01
N ALA A 16 0.61 -10.01 22.59
CA ALA A 16 1.69 -9.10 22.94
C ALA A 16 2.28 -8.46 21.67
N GLY A 17 2.63 -7.17 21.72
CA GLY A 17 3.06 -6.39 20.55
C GLY A 17 4.37 -6.84 19.88
N ASN A 18 5.08 -7.83 20.45
CA ASN A 18 6.29 -8.44 19.90
C ASN A 18 6.04 -9.81 19.25
N THR A 19 4.78 -10.27 19.19
CA THR A 19 4.43 -11.56 18.57
C THR A 19 4.64 -11.48 17.07
N ASN A 20 5.29 -12.48 16.48
CA ASN A 20 5.56 -12.48 15.04
C ASN A 20 4.31 -12.85 14.22
N ASP A 21 4.22 -12.30 13.01
CA ASP A 21 3.09 -12.47 12.09
C ASP A 21 2.74 -13.94 11.80
N GLN A 22 3.74 -14.82 11.75
CA GLN A 22 3.54 -16.24 11.50
C GLN A 22 2.86 -16.98 12.65
N ALA A 23 3.16 -16.61 13.90
CA ALA A 23 2.47 -17.16 15.06
C ALA A 23 1.01 -16.70 15.06
N LEU A 24 0.77 -15.41 14.76
CA LEU A 24 -0.58 -14.84 14.65
C LEU A 24 -1.42 -15.58 13.61
N ILE A 25 -0.89 -15.72 12.38
CA ILE A 25 -1.63 -16.39 11.30
C ILE A 25 -1.95 -17.85 11.66
N ARG A 26 -1.02 -18.56 12.30
CA ARG A 26 -1.21 -19.96 12.72
C ARG A 26 -2.34 -20.09 13.73
N GLU A 27 -2.27 -19.34 14.82
CA GLU A 27 -3.25 -19.43 15.91
C GLU A 27 -4.66 -19.06 15.43
N VAL A 28 -4.80 -17.99 14.63
CA VAL A 28 -6.11 -17.64 14.06
C VAL A 28 -6.62 -18.72 13.12
N LYS A 29 -5.73 -19.36 12.33
CA LYS A 29 -6.15 -20.41 11.39
C LYS A 29 -6.64 -21.64 12.12
N ASP A 30 -5.96 -22.04 13.18
CA ASP A 30 -6.35 -23.18 14.01
C ASP A 30 -7.68 -22.90 14.72
N ASP A 31 -7.85 -21.72 15.31
CA ASP A 31 -9.11 -21.30 15.96
C ASP A 31 -10.29 -21.26 14.99
N LEU A 32 -10.06 -20.83 13.74
CA LEU A 32 -11.10 -20.77 12.71
C LEU A 32 -11.42 -22.14 12.11
N ALA A 33 -10.52 -23.11 12.19
CA ALA A 33 -10.76 -24.46 11.66
C ALA A 33 -11.93 -25.14 12.37
N ASP A 34 -12.08 -24.90 13.67
CA ASP A 34 -13.16 -25.45 14.50
C ASP A 34 -14.55 -24.88 14.14
N TRP A 35 -14.59 -23.73 13.45
CA TRP A 35 -15.83 -23.00 13.19
C TRP A 35 -16.59 -23.51 11.97
N ARG A 36 -16.05 -24.49 11.24
CA ARG A 36 -16.63 -25.10 10.03
C ARG A 36 -17.12 -24.05 9.02
N LEU A 37 -16.37 -22.94 8.91
CA LEU A 37 -16.71 -21.84 8.01
C LEU A 37 -16.51 -22.29 6.55
N GLY A 38 -17.54 -22.12 5.73
CA GLY A 38 -17.49 -22.55 4.32
C GLY A 38 -16.57 -21.69 3.44
N HIS A 39 -16.39 -20.41 3.76
CA HIS A 39 -15.55 -19.50 2.98
C HIS A 39 -14.92 -18.43 3.88
N VAL A 40 -13.59 -18.48 4.03
CA VAL A 40 -12.80 -17.51 4.80
C VAL A 40 -11.83 -16.81 3.87
N ILE A 41 -11.85 -15.48 3.87
CA ILE A 41 -10.92 -14.65 3.12
C ILE A 41 -10.04 -13.92 4.12
N TRP A 42 -8.73 -14.13 4.03
CA TRP A 42 -7.76 -13.45 4.88
C TRP A 42 -7.47 -12.07 4.31
N VAL A 43 -7.74 -11.02 5.08
CA VAL A 43 -7.42 -9.64 4.67
C VAL A 43 -6.28 -9.16 5.56
N ALA A 44 -5.15 -8.80 4.97
CA ALA A 44 -3.97 -8.37 5.72
C ALA A 44 -3.25 -7.19 5.04
N ASP A 45 -2.57 -6.40 5.85
CA ASP A 45 -1.81 -5.25 5.37
C ASP A 45 -0.48 -5.68 4.70
N ARG A 46 0.29 -4.67 4.28
CA ARG A 46 1.60 -4.87 3.63
C ARG A 46 2.66 -5.51 4.51
N GLY A 47 2.51 -5.54 5.83
CA GLY A 47 3.42 -6.24 6.74
C GLY A 47 3.38 -7.75 6.51
N PHE A 48 2.22 -8.28 6.12
CA PHE A 48 1.99 -9.71 5.92
C PHE A 48 2.29 -10.18 4.49
N SER A 49 2.86 -9.34 3.61
CA SER A 49 3.01 -9.66 2.19
C SER A 49 4.15 -10.62 1.84
N SER A 50 4.84 -11.23 2.81
CA SER A 50 5.94 -12.16 2.54
C SER A 50 5.48 -13.40 1.74
N ALA A 51 6.34 -13.92 0.85
CA ALA A 51 6.00 -15.10 0.06
C ALA A 51 5.68 -16.34 0.93
N GLU A 52 6.29 -16.44 2.10
CA GLU A 52 6.03 -17.50 3.07
C GLU A 52 4.63 -17.38 3.69
N ASN A 53 4.24 -16.18 4.13
CA ASN A 53 2.90 -15.93 4.65
C ASN A 53 1.83 -16.21 3.58
N ARG A 54 2.05 -15.76 2.34
CA ARG A 54 1.14 -16.03 1.22
C ARG A 54 0.95 -17.52 0.97
N ARG A 55 2.04 -18.29 0.93
CA ARG A 55 1.97 -19.76 0.79
C ARG A 55 1.25 -20.41 1.96
N TYR A 56 1.46 -19.93 3.17
CA TYR A 56 0.79 -20.47 4.35
C TYR A 56 -0.73 -20.23 4.32
N LEU A 57 -1.15 -19.01 3.94
CA LEU A 57 -2.55 -18.64 3.79
C LEU A 57 -3.26 -19.46 2.71
N GLN A 58 -2.55 -19.84 1.64
CA GLN A 58 -3.09 -20.70 0.56
C GLN A 58 -3.28 -22.18 0.95
N ARG A 59 -2.68 -22.65 2.06
CA ARG A 59 -2.82 -24.06 2.46
C ARG A 59 -4.28 -24.38 2.79
N ALA A 60 -4.70 -25.60 2.46
CA ALA A 60 -6.08 -26.08 2.63
C ALA A 60 -7.13 -25.25 1.88
N GLY A 61 -6.77 -24.69 0.72
CA GLY A 61 -7.69 -23.93 -0.14
C GLY A 61 -8.02 -22.52 0.38
N GLY A 62 -7.21 -21.98 1.29
CA GLY A 62 -7.40 -20.63 1.81
C GLY A 62 -7.13 -19.55 0.76
N ASN A 63 -7.85 -18.44 0.89
CA ASN A 63 -7.78 -17.30 -0.02
C ASN A 63 -7.43 -16.03 0.75
N TYR A 64 -6.77 -15.07 0.10
CA TYR A 64 -6.32 -13.84 0.75
C TYR A 64 -6.49 -12.60 -0.13
N ILE A 65 -6.57 -11.45 0.53
CA ILE A 65 -6.43 -10.11 -0.02
C ILE A 65 -5.33 -9.42 0.78
N ILE A 66 -4.20 -9.13 0.16
CA ILE A 66 -3.05 -8.51 0.84
C ILE A 66 -2.70 -7.19 0.18
N GLY A 67 -2.45 -6.18 1.00
CA GLY A 67 -1.89 -4.91 0.54
C GLY A 67 -0.44 -5.06 0.09
N GLU A 68 -0.08 -4.51 -1.06
CA GLU A 68 1.28 -4.52 -1.59
C GLU A 68 1.92 -3.14 -1.52
N LYS A 69 3.22 -3.10 -1.24
CA LYS A 69 3.99 -1.86 -1.27
C LYS A 69 4.20 -1.44 -2.72
N ILE A 70 3.63 -0.29 -3.11
CA ILE A 70 3.76 0.26 -4.47
C ILE A 70 5.13 0.89 -4.76
N GLY A 71 5.76 1.48 -3.74
CA GLY A 71 7.04 2.19 -3.88
C GLY A 71 8.25 1.26 -3.65
N GLY A 72 9.20 1.26 -4.58
CA GLY A 72 10.44 0.47 -4.47
C GLY A 72 10.28 -1.02 -4.69
N ASN A 73 9.11 -1.48 -5.16
CA ASN A 73 8.84 -2.87 -5.52
C ASN A 73 8.75 -2.98 -7.06
N THR A 74 9.67 -3.74 -7.65
CA THR A 74 9.74 -3.96 -9.11
C THR A 74 8.49 -4.63 -9.66
N GLU A 75 7.93 -5.61 -8.95
CA GLU A 75 6.70 -6.30 -9.36
C GLU A 75 5.51 -5.33 -9.36
N ALA A 76 5.38 -4.52 -8.30
CA ALA A 76 4.34 -3.50 -8.24
C ALA A 76 4.48 -2.47 -9.38
N ALA A 77 5.70 -2.08 -9.73
CA ALA A 77 5.95 -1.17 -10.84
C ALA A 77 5.53 -1.78 -12.20
N LEU A 78 5.82 -3.07 -12.43
CA LEU A 78 5.39 -3.79 -13.63
C LEU A 78 3.85 -3.87 -13.70
N VAL A 79 3.19 -4.19 -12.59
CA VAL A 79 1.74 -4.25 -12.49
C VAL A 79 1.09 -2.89 -12.76
N LEU A 80 1.62 -1.81 -12.14
CA LEU A 80 1.14 -0.44 -12.33
C LEU A 80 1.30 0.05 -13.77
N ALA A 81 2.37 -0.37 -14.45
CA ALA A 81 2.65 -0.01 -15.83
C ALA A 81 1.73 -0.71 -16.86
N ARG A 82 1.06 -1.83 -16.50
CA ARG A 82 0.19 -2.54 -17.44
C ARG A 82 -1.00 -1.65 -17.87
N PRO A 83 -1.24 -1.46 -19.18
CA PRO A 83 -2.38 -0.69 -19.66
C PRO A 83 -3.69 -1.38 -19.30
N GLY A 84 -4.76 -0.61 -19.10
CA GLY A 84 -6.07 -1.15 -18.77
C GLY A 84 -7.02 -0.05 -18.29
N ARG A 85 -8.32 -0.37 -18.27
CA ARG A 85 -9.37 0.58 -17.87
C ARG A 85 -9.66 0.44 -16.38
N TYR A 86 -9.94 1.57 -15.73
CA TYR A 86 -10.50 1.57 -14.39
C TYR A 86 -12.01 1.43 -14.48
N HIS A 87 -12.59 0.69 -13.54
CA HIS A 87 -14.01 0.58 -13.31
C HIS A 87 -14.37 1.32 -12.02
N GLU A 88 -15.42 2.12 -12.07
CA GLU A 88 -15.98 2.75 -10.87
C GLU A 88 -16.80 1.73 -10.09
N ILE A 89 -16.59 1.70 -8.78
CA ILE A 89 -17.29 0.84 -7.82
C ILE A 89 -17.84 1.73 -6.70
N ARG A 90 -18.53 1.11 -5.72
CA ARG A 90 -19.11 1.82 -4.57
C ARG A 90 -18.08 2.70 -3.84
N HIS A 91 -18.59 3.74 -3.17
CA HIS A 91 -17.80 4.71 -2.41
C HIS A 91 -16.78 5.51 -3.25
N ASN A 92 -17.13 5.84 -4.50
CA ASN A 92 -16.30 6.65 -5.39
C ASN A 92 -14.90 6.05 -5.61
N MET A 93 -14.78 4.73 -5.53
CA MET A 93 -13.52 4.01 -5.73
C MET A 93 -13.39 3.60 -7.18
N ARG A 94 -12.17 3.63 -7.71
CA ARG A 94 -11.82 3.16 -9.05
C ARG A 94 -10.89 1.96 -8.93
N VAL A 95 -11.19 0.87 -9.65
CA VAL A 95 -10.39 -0.35 -9.61
C VAL A 95 -9.97 -0.80 -11.00
N LYS A 96 -8.74 -1.31 -11.13
CA LYS A 96 -8.22 -1.92 -12.35
C LYS A 96 -7.62 -3.28 -11.99
N GLU A 97 -8.10 -4.32 -12.64
CA GLU A 97 -7.51 -5.65 -12.52
C GLU A 97 -6.28 -5.79 -13.43
N VAL A 98 -5.30 -6.49 -12.91
CA VAL A 98 -4.11 -6.92 -13.62
C VAL A 98 -3.81 -8.37 -13.25
N VAL A 99 -4.02 -9.29 -14.19
CA VAL A 99 -3.64 -10.70 -14.01
C VAL A 99 -2.20 -10.88 -14.48
N SER A 100 -1.37 -11.58 -13.69
CA SER A 100 0.00 -11.95 -14.11
C SER A 100 0.05 -13.43 -14.44
N ASP A 101 0.41 -13.76 -15.69
CA ASP A 101 0.42 -15.14 -16.20
C ASP A 101 1.80 -15.84 -16.07
N ASP A 102 2.77 -15.23 -15.38
CA ASP A 102 4.19 -15.66 -15.32
C ASP A 102 4.53 -16.76 -14.29
N GLY A 103 3.65 -17.76 -14.08
CA GLY A 103 4.01 -18.96 -13.31
C GLY A 103 2.86 -19.75 -12.70
N ALA A 104 3.19 -20.89 -12.07
CA ALA A 104 2.26 -21.91 -11.56
C ALA A 104 1.19 -21.44 -10.54
N ALA A 105 1.20 -20.18 -10.13
CA ALA A 105 0.17 -19.53 -9.33
C ALA A 105 -0.30 -18.25 -10.03
N ARG A 106 -1.59 -18.17 -10.38
CA ARG A 106 -2.21 -16.97 -10.96
C ARG A 106 -2.43 -15.92 -9.88
N ASP A 107 -1.39 -15.17 -9.56
CA ASP A 107 -1.55 -13.99 -8.71
C ASP A 107 -2.36 -12.93 -9.47
N ARG A 108 -3.52 -12.56 -8.91
CA ARG A 108 -4.35 -11.47 -9.40
C ARG A 108 -3.99 -10.21 -8.63
N PHE A 109 -3.79 -9.13 -9.35
CA PHE A 109 -3.57 -7.82 -8.77
C PHE A 109 -4.75 -6.91 -9.04
N VAL A 110 -5.13 -6.13 -8.03
CA VAL A 110 -6.14 -5.08 -8.16
C VAL A 110 -5.52 -3.76 -7.75
N ILE A 111 -5.41 -2.86 -8.71
CA ILE A 111 -5.01 -1.48 -8.45
C ILE A 111 -6.26 -0.70 -8.07
N CYS A 112 -6.30 -0.23 -6.84
CA CYS A 112 -7.36 0.62 -6.34
C CYS A 112 -6.90 2.09 -6.40
N HIS A 113 -7.82 2.99 -6.70
CA HIS A 113 -7.61 4.42 -6.75
C HIS A 113 -8.78 5.13 -6.07
N ASN A 114 -8.47 5.88 -5.01
CA ASN A 114 -9.39 6.75 -4.30
C ASN A 114 -9.17 8.21 -4.75
N PRO A 115 -10.09 8.81 -5.53
CA PRO A 115 -9.95 10.19 -6.00
C PRO A 115 -9.85 11.22 -4.88
N GLU A 116 -10.62 11.07 -3.80
CA GLU A 116 -10.56 12.02 -2.66
C GLU A 116 -9.20 11.95 -1.95
N GLN A 117 -8.66 10.74 -1.78
CA GLN A 117 -7.33 10.58 -1.23
C GLN A 117 -6.25 11.09 -2.18
N ALA A 118 -6.47 11.02 -3.50
CA ALA A 118 -5.55 11.58 -4.48
C ALA A 118 -5.46 13.10 -4.34
N GLU A 119 -6.58 13.80 -4.21
CA GLU A 119 -6.63 15.25 -3.98
C GLU A 119 -5.92 15.65 -2.68
N ARG A 120 -6.17 14.92 -1.58
CA ARG A 120 -5.47 15.14 -0.31
C ARG A 120 -3.96 14.93 -0.43
N ASN A 121 -3.55 13.86 -1.11
CA ASN A 121 -2.14 13.57 -1.34
C ASN A 121 -1.47 14.66 -2.19
N GLU A 122 -2.17 15.16 -3.20
CA GLU A 122 -1.71 16.28 -4.04
C GLU A 122 -1.49 17.54 -3.20
N LEU A 123 -2.47 17.93 -2.37
CA LEU A 123 -2.35 19.09 -1.49
C LEU A 123 -1.14 18.96 -0.55
N ILE A 124 -0.99 17.81 0.10
CA ILE A 124 0.14 17.53 1.00
C ILE A 124 1.46 17.58 0.22
N ARG A 125 1.52 17.02 -0.98
CA ARG A 125 2.73 17.10 -1.83
C ARG A 125 3.07 18.54 -2.15
N THR A 126 2.10 19.36 -2.55
CA THR A 126 2.32 20.78 -2.86
C THR A 126 2.93 21.50 -1.67
N GLN A 127 2.35 21.34 -0.47
CA GLN A 127 2.90 21.93 0.77
C GLN A 127 4.34 21.47 1.07
N LEU A 128 4.65 20.19 0.84
CA LEU A 128 6.00 19.67 1.06
C LEU A 128 7.01 20.19 0.03
N VAL A 129 6.57 20.40 -1.21
CA VAL A 129 7.39 20.98 -2.27
C VAL A 129 7.62 22.47 -2.01
N ASP A 130 6.61 23.21 -1.58
CA ASP A 130 6.74 24.63 -1.21
C ASP A 130 7.72 24.78 -0.03
N ARG A 131 7.55 23.97 1.01
CA ARG A 131 8.50 23.92 2.14
C ARG A 131 9.92 23.57 1.71
N LEU A 132 10.09 22.67 0.74
CA LEU A 132 11.41 22.37 0.19
C LEU A 132 11.97 23.60 -0.54
N GLN A 133 11.15 24.26 -1.34
CA GLN A 133 11.54 25.41 -2.14
C GLN A 133 12.00 26.58 -1.25
N GLU A 134 11.27 26.86 -0.18
CA GLU A 134 11.67 27.83 0.84
C GLU A 134 12.98 27.43 1.53
N ALA A 135 13.12 26.16 1.91
CA ALA A 135 14.30 25.69 2.64
C ALA A 135 15.59 25.76 1.82
N ILE A 136 15.51 25.60 0.49
CA ILE A 136 16.68 25.64 -0.39
C ILE A 136 16.91 27.01 -1.03
N ASP A 137 16.03 27.98 -0.78
CA ASP A 137 16.18 29.32 -1.36
C ASP A 137 17.47 29.99 -0.86
N GLY A 138 18.17 30.70 -1.75
CA GLY A 138 19.46 31.32 -1.45
C GLY A 138 20.65 30.37 -1.21
N THR A 139 20.46 29.05 -1.19
CA THR A 139 21.54 28.07 -0.88
C THR A 139 22.64 27.99 -1.93
N ASP A 140 22.47 28.63 -3.09
CA ASP A 140 23.48 28.74 -4.12
C ASP A 140 24.71 29.55 -3.66
N GLN A 141 24.51 30.50 -2.74
CA GLN A 141 25.59 31.29 -2.14
C GLN A 141 26.26 30.60 -0.95
N ALA A 142 25.66 29.52 -0.44
CA ALA A 142 26.21 28.77 0.68
C ALA A 142 27.44 27.94 0.27
N THR A 143 28.23 27.52 1.23
CA THR A 143 29.31 26.56 1.03
C THR A 143 28.77 25.16 0.75
N HIS A 144 29.62 24.28 0.23
CA HIS A 144 29.27 22.88 0.00
C HIS A 144 28.80 22.16 1.28
N ASP A 145 29.48 22.42 2.40
CA ASP A 145 29.20 21.74 3.67
C ASP A 145 27.89 22.21 4.28
N GLU A 146 27.57 23.50 4.17
CA GLU A 146 26.28 24.06 4.57
C GLU A 146 25.13 23.44 3.78
N ARG A 147 25.28 23.30 2.44
CA ARG A 147 24.28 22.61 1.60
C ARG A 147 24.11 21.16 1.99
N THR A 148 25.19 20.46 2.29
CA THR A 148 25.15 19.04 2.69
C THR A 148 24.47 18.86 4.04
N LYS A 149 24.78 19.73 5.01
CA LYS A 149 24.16 19.74 6.33
C LYS A 149 22.66 20.04 6.24
N LEU A 150 22.27 21.02 5.42
CA LEU A 150 20.86 21.31 5.17
C LEU A 150 20.14 20.11 4.53
N ALA A 151 20.69 19.54 3.46
CA ALA A 151 20.09 18.42 2.74
C ALA A 151 19.83 17.19 3.64
N THR A 152 20.77 16.89 4.54
CA THR A 152 20.66 15.77 5.49
C THR A 152 19.70 16.08 6.64
N GLY A 153 19.64 17.33 7.09
CA GLY A 153 18.76 17.80 8.17
C GLY A 153 17.28 17.98 7.79
N LEU A 154 16.95 17.99 6.50
CA LEU A 154 15.56 18.07 6.05
C LEU A 154 14.74 16.84 6.50
N PRO A 155 13.48 17.03 6.94
CA PRO A 155 12.58 15.92 7.22
C PRO A 155 12.45 14.98 6.03
N GLY A 156 12.39 13.67 6.25
CA GLY A 156 12.34 12.67 5.18
C GLY A 156 11.21 12.89 4.16
N ALA A 157 10.05 13.37 4.61
CA ALA A 157 8.91 13.71 3.76
C ALA A 157 9.17 14.89 2.80
N VAL A 158 10.06 15.82 3.15
CA VAL A 158 10.47 16.95 2.32
C VAL A 158 11.67 16.53 1.46
N ARG A 159 12.67 15.88 2.08
CA ARG A 159 13.90 15.41 1.44
C ARG A 159 13.67 14.48 0.26
N ARG A 160 12.56 13.73 0.23
CA ARG A 160 12.21 12.88 -0.93
C ARG A 160 12.03 13.63 -2.25
N TYR A 161 11.75 14.94 -2.20
CA TYR A 161 11.64 15.80 -3.38
C TYR A 161 12.92 16.58 -3.68
N LEU A 162 13.95 16.46 -2.84
CA LEU A 162 15.24 17.12 -3.05
C LEU A 162 16.02 16.41 -4.16
N HIS A 163 16.59 17.20 -5.06
CA HIS A 163 17.54 16.76 -6.07
C HIS A 163 18.84 17.54 -5.93
N THR A 164 19.93 16.85 -5.63
CA THR A 164 21.27 17.43 -5.61
C THR A 164 21.91 17.29 -6.98
N THR A 165 22.31 18.41 -7.58
CA THR A 165 23.00 18.43 -8.87
C THR A 165 24.42 17.88 -8.76
N LYS A 166 25.07 17.58 -9.89
CA LYS A 166 26.47 17.14 -9.92
C LYS A 166 27.44 18.14 -9.29
N THR A 167 27.10 19.44 -9.32
CA THR A 167 27.89 20.52 -8.70
C THR A 167 27.54 20.77 -7.24
N GLY A 168 26.66 19.95 -6.64
CA GLY A 168 26.27 20.05 -5.23
C GLY A 168 25.18 21.09 -4.93
N LEU A 169 24.59 21.72 -5.94
CA LEU A 169 23.47 22.64 -5.76
C LEU A 169 22.17 21.89 -5.46
N LEU A 170 21.35 22.45 -4.57
CA LEU A 170 20.08 21.87 -4.13
C LEU A 170 18.93 22.37 -5.01
N ARG A 171 18.13 21.46 -5.56
CA ARG A 171 17.00 21.79 -6.44
C ARG A 171 15.78 20.95 -6.11
N VAL A 172 14.61 21.41 -6.53
CA VAL A 172 13.38 20.62 -6.49
C VAL A 172 13.41 19.57 -7.61
N GLY A 173 13.26 18.30 -7.24
CA GLY A 173 13.27 17.15 -8.13
C GLY A 173 11.96 16.96 -8.88
N LYS A 174 11.83 17.54 -10.08
CA LYS A 174 10.63 17.40 -10.94
C LYS A 174 10.25 15.94 -11.26
N THR A 175 11.23 15.05 -11.37
CA THR A 175 10.97 13.62 -11.61
C THR A 175 10.39 12.93 -10.38
N ALA A 176 10.87 13.27 -9.17
CA ALA A 176 10.30 12.75 -7.92
C ALA A 176 8.84 13.19 -7.76
N ILE A 177 8.55 14.47 -8.02
CA ILE A 177 7.18 15.02 -8.01
C ILE A 177 6.27 14.25 -8.98
N ARG A 178 6.69 14.08 -10.24
CA ARG A 178 5.90 13.36 -11.25
C ARG A 178 5.69 11.89 -10.90
N ASN A 179 6.69 11.24 -10.31
CA ASN A 179 6.57 9.84 -9.90
C ASN A 179 5.60 9.68 -8.72
N GLU A 180 5.67 10.58 -7.74
CA GLU A 180 4.76 10.56 -6.60
C GLU A 180 3.33 10.88 -7.02
N ALA A 181 3.13 11.88 -7.89
CA ALA A 181 1.81 12.25 -8.43
C ALA A 181 1.11 11.09 -9.14
N LYS A 182 1.86 10.18 -9.78
CA LYS A 182 1.29 8.98 -10.40
C LYS A 182 0.72 7.99 -9.39
N LEU A 183 1.12 8.07 -8.11
CA LEU A 183 0.74 7.15 -7.05
C LEU A 183 -0.35 7.74 -6.14
N ASP A 184 -0.76 8.99 -6.34
CA ASP A 184 -1.79 9.64 -5.54
C ASP A 184 -3.07 8.83 -5.48
N GLY A 185 -3.57 8.62 -4.26
CA GLY A 185 -4.77 7.84 -3.99
C GLY A 185 -4.69 6.36 -4.38
N LYS A 186 -3.54 5.86 -4.86
CA LYS A 186 -3.40 4.47 -5.32
C LYS A 186 -2.89 3.56 -4.23
N TYR A 187 -3.43 2.35 -4.22
CA TYR A 187 -2.88 1.22 -3.49
C TYR A 187 -3.06 -0.05 -4.32
N LEU A 188 -2.19 -1.03 -4.07
CA LEU A 188 -2.14 -2.28 -4.82
C LEU A 188 -2.56 -3.42 -3.90
N LEU A 189 -3.45 -4.26 -4.38
CA LEU A 189 -3.88 -5.48 -3.70
C LEU A 189 -3.43 -6.70 -4.50
N ARG A 190 -3.02 -7.74 -3.80
CA ARG A 190 -2.74 -9.07 -4.35
C ARG A 190 -3.76 -10.06 -3.79
N THR A 191 -4.29 -10.93 -4.64
CA THR A 191 -5.15 -12.03 -4.24
C THR A 191 -4.84 -13.30 -5.02
N ALA A 192 -5.12 -14.44 -4.39
CA ALA A 192 -5.03 -15.75 -4.99
C ALA A 192 -6.40 -16.34 -5.38
N ASP A 193 -7.50 -15.67 -5.04
CA ASP A 193 -8.84 -16.18 -5.25
C ASP A 193 -9.34 -15.80 -6.66
N PRO A 194 -9.59 -16.75 -7.57
CA PRO A 194 -10.11 -16.44 -8.90
C PRO A 194 -11.63 -16.13 -8.89
N SER A 195 -12.35 -16.49 -7.83
CA SER A 195 -13.81 -16.35 -7.74
C SER A 195 -14.26 -14.96 -7.25
N LEU A 196 -13.37 -14.22 -6.56
CA LEU A 196 -13.72 -12.90 -6.04
C LEU A 196 -13.83 -11.85 -7.15
N SER A 197 -14.89 -11.05 -7.06
CA SER A 197 -15.02 -9.86 -7.89
C SER A 197 -13.98 -8.80 -7.48
N ILE A 198 -13.57 -7.96 -8.43
CA ILE A 198 -12.64 -6.85 -8.18
C ILE A 198 -13.19 -5.85 -7.16
N GLU A 199 -14.52 -5.70 -7.12
CA GLU A 199 -15.20 -4.86 -6.15
C GLU A 199 -15.12 -5.46 -4.75
N ASP A 200 -15.40 -6.76 -4.58
CA ASP A 200 -15.30 -7.42 -3.27
C ASP A 200 -13.88 -7.40 -2.72
N ILE A 201 -12.87 -7.53 -3.59
CA ILE A 201 -11.46 -7.42 -3.21
C ILE A 201 -11.16 -6.02 -2.65
N ALA A 202 -11.57 -4.98 -3.36
CA ALA A 202 -11.32 -3.59 -2.96
C ALA A 202 -12.10 -3.20 -1.70
N LEU A 203 -13.37 -3.59 -1.59
CA LEU A 203 -14.22 -3.29 -0.43
C LEU A 203 -13.81 -4.11 0.80
N GLY A 204 -13.43 -5.38 0.64
CA GLY A 204 -12.91 -6.20 1.72
C GLY A 204 -11.64 -5.62 2.33
N TYR A 205 -10.73 -5.10 1.51
CA TYR A 205 -9.55 -4.38 2.01
C TYR A 205 -9.89 -3.03 2.65
N LYS A 206 -10.87 -2.30 2.10
CA LYS A 206 -11.33 -1.03 2.69
C LYS A 206 -11.88 -1.24 4.12
N GLN A 207 -12.63 -2.32 4.35
CA GLN A 207 -13.13 -2.67 5.68
C GLN A 207 -11.98 -2.91 6.69
N LEU A 208 -10.87 -3.51 6.26
CA LEU A 208 -9.67 -3.64 7.10
C LEU A 208 -9.14 -2.25 7.52
N LEU A 209 -8.98 -1.32 6.57
CA LEU A 209 -8.50 0.04 6.86
C LEU A 209 -9.44 0.80 7.81
N GLU A 210 -10.74 0.64 7.64
CA GLU A 210 -11.74 1.22 8.54
C GLU A 210 -11.58 0.63 9.95
N ALA A 211 -11.52 -0.70 10.08
CA ALA A 211 -11.31 -1.36 11.38
C ALA A 211 -10.01 -0.91 12.09
N GLU A 212 -8.92 -0.71 11.35
CA GLU A 212 -7.66 -0.18 11.89
C GLU A 212 -7.78 1.27 12.38
N LEU A 213 -8.59 2.10 11.72
CA LEU A 213 -8.85 3.48 12.16
C LEU A 213 -9.65 3.53 13.46
N TRP A 214 -10.64 2.65 13.63
CA TRP A 214 -11.43 2.58 14.87
C TRP A 214 -10.63 2.12 16.09
N TRP A 215 -9.52 1.40 15.87
CA TRP A 215 -8.69 0.85 16.96
C TRP A 215 -7.59 1.82 17.43
N ARG A 216 -7.37 2.92 16.70
CA ARG A 216 -6.40 3.98 17.04
C ARG A 216 -7.06 5.09 17.85
#